data_AF-A0A520T151-F1
#
_entry.id   AF-A0A520T151-F1
#
_cell.length_a   1.000
_cell.length_b   1.000
_cell.length_c   1.000
_cell.angle_alpha   90.00
_cell.angle_beta   90.00
_cell.angle_gamma   90.00
#
_symmetry.space_group_name_H-M   'P 1'
#
loop_
_entity.id
_entity.type
_entity.pdbx_description
1 polymer ?
#
loop_
_entity_poly.entity_id
_entity_poly.type
_entity_poly.pdbx_seq_one_letter_code
_entity_poly.pdbx_strand_id
1 'polypeptide(L)'
;MWESQFIVEGKSKVCFAVSMPTRMSPKSLNRAEARIFVTFRPSDGVSNEISITNGYPFSKKSNANVNVGNAQFKFETKGKFAWMTGLDDELKMIRAMKKANKAHVIGKSSRGNKTRDTYSLMGFTDAYNSAKKNCKK
;
A
#
# COMPACT_ATOMS: atom_id res chain seq x y z
N MET A 1 10.43 -7.37 -2.45
CA MET A 1 9.78 -8.31 -3.39
C MET A 1 8.29 -8.31 -3.05
N TRP A 2 7.40 -8.56 -4.02
CA TRP A 2 5.96 -8.68 -3.72
C TRP A 2 5.65 -10.09 -3.22
N GLU A 3 4.87 -10.16 -2.15
CA GLU A 3 4.47 -11.41 -1.51
C GLU A 3 2.96 -11.49 -1.41
N SER A 4 2.43 -12.71 -1.53
CA SER A 4 1.04 -13.01 -1.18
C SER A 4 1.03 -13.73 0.15
N GLN A 5 0.29 -13.18 1.10
CA GLN A 5 0.15 -13.74 2.45
C GLN A 5 -1.32 -13.76 2.85
N PHE A 6 -1.64 -14.53 3.87
CA PHE A 6 -2.94 -14.52 4.51
C PHE A 6 -2.80 -14.72 6.02
N ILE A 7 -3.80 -14.25 6.74
CA ILE A 7 -4.00 -14.54 8.16
C ILE A 7 -5.41 -15.09 8.36
N VAL A 8 -5.57 -15.93 9.38
CA VAL A 8 -6.85 -16.47 9.80
C VAL A 8 -7.12 -15.98 11.21
N GLU A 9 -8.18 -15.20 11.37
CA GLU A 9 -8.64 -14.66 12.65
C GLU A 9 -9.99 -15.34 12.98
N GLY A 10 -9.92 -16.38 13.80
CA GLY A 10 -11.08 -17.23 14.10
C GLY A 10 -11.63 -17.90 12.84
N LYS A 11 -12.82 -17.48 12.40
CA LYS A 11 -13.46 -17.97 11.16
C LYS A 11 -13.26 -17.04 9.96
N SER A 12 -12.62 -15.89 10.15
CA SER A 12 -12.38 -14.91 9.09
C SER A 12 -10.99 -15.09 8.51
N LYS A 13 -10.89 -15.01 7.18
CA LYS A 13 -9.62 -15.04 6.46
C LYS A 13 -9.35 -13.69 5.82
N VAL A 14 -8.16 -13.15 6.04
CA VAL A 14 -7.71 -11.89 5.41
C VAL A 14 -6.51 -12.22 4.54
N CYS A 15 -6.58 -11.90 3.25
CA CYS A 15 -5.49 -12.12 2.31
C CYS A 15 -4.94 -10.77 1.86
N PHE A 16 -3.64 -10.68 1.64
CA PHE A 16 -3.01 -9.46 1.17
C PHE A 16 -1.83 -9.73 0.26
N ALA A 17 -1.66 -8.86 -0.74
CA ALA A 17 -0.41 -8.69 -1.45
C ALA A 17 0.37 -7.57 -0.76
N VAL A 18 1.64 -7.80 -0.42
CA VAL A 18 2.46 -6.87 0.35
C VAL A 18 3.84 -6.70 -0.28
N SER A 19 4.40 -5.51 -0.16
CA SER A 19 5.77 -5.23 -0.57
C SER A 19 6.41 -4.15 0.30
N MET A 20 7.72 -4.25 0.47
CA MET A 20 8.59 -3.25 1.08
C MET A 20 9.24 -2.38 0.01
N PRO A 21 9.60 -1.13 0.33
CA PRO A 21 10.28 -0.26 -0.63
C PRO A 21 11.68 -0.78 -0.94
N THR A 22 12.07 -0.68 -2.21
CA THR A 22 13.47 -0.87 -2.64
C THR A 22 14.39 0.27 -2.20
N ARG A 23 13.81 1.44 -1.88
CA ARG A 23 14.55 2.61 -1.37
C ARG A 23 13.65 3.45 -0.48
N MET A 24 14.16 3.80 0.70
CA MET A 24 13.54 4.74 1.63
C MET A 24 14.34 6.06 1.63
N SER A 25 13.66 7.19 1.44
CA SER A 25 14.31 8.51 1.43
C SER A 25 13.62 9.50 2.38
N PRO A 26 14.37 10.36 3.11
CA PRO A 26 15.84 10.41 3.16
C PRO A 26 16.42 9.23 3.96
N LYS A 27 17.63 8.77 3.58
CA LYS A 27 18.30 7.66 4.26
C LYS A 27 18.67 7.96 5.73
N SER A 28 18.84 9.24 6.06
CA SER A 28 19.17 9.70 7.41
C SER A 28 18.01 9.65 8.40
N LEU A 29 16.76 9.50 7.91
CA LEU A 29 15.60 9.45 8.78
C LEU A 29 15.40 8.03 9.33
N ASN A 30 15.71 7.85 10.61
CA ASN A 30 15.43 6.61 11.33
C ASN A 30 13.91 6.43 11.52
N ARG A 31 13.37 5.33 10.99
CA ARG A 31 11.95 4.94 11.09
C ARG A 31 11.79 3.45 10.81
N ALA A 32 10.66 2.90 11.23
CA ALA A 32 10.33 1.50 10.92
C ALA A 32 10.17 1.29 9.40
N GLU A 33 10.22 0.03 8.99
CA GLU A 33 10.06 -0.32 7.59
C GLU A 33 8.66 0.04 7.08
N ALA A 34 8.62 0.61 5.88
CA ALA A 34 7.38 0.97 5.21
C ALA A 34 6.84 -0.22 4.39
N ARG A 35 5.52 -0.30 4.23
CA ARG A 35 4.87 -1.35 3.43
C ARG A 35 3.67 -0.80 2.68
N ILE A 36 3.46 -1.30 1.46
CA ILE A 36 2.19 -1.16 0.72
C ILE A 36 1.46 -2.50 0.77
N PHE A 37 0.14 -2.44 0.97
CA PHE A 37 -0.76 -3.58 1.02
C PHE A 37 -1.86 -3.43 -0.02
N VAL A 38 -2.28 -4.55 -0.60
CA VAL A 38 -3.58 -4.70 -1.28
C VAL A 38 -4.33 -5.84 -0.59
N THR A 39 -5.40 -5.50 0.14
CA THR A 39 -6.06 -6.38 1.10
C THR A 39 -7.42 -6.86 0.59
N PHE A 40 -7.76 -8.10 0.93
CA PHE A 40 -9.05 -8.74 0.69
C PHE A 40 -9.58 -9.27 2.03
N ARG A 41 -10.77 -8.82 2.43
CA ARG A 41 -11.49 -9.30 3.64
C ARG A 41 -12.89 -9.78 3.23
N PRO A 42 -13.04 -11.04 2.81
CA PRO A 42 -14.33 -11.58 2.36
C PRO A 42 -15.45 -11.48 3.40
N SER A 43 -15.12 -11.63 4.69
CA SER A 43 -16.08 -11.49 5.80
C SER A 43 -16.68 -10.09 5.91
N ASP A 44 -15.91 -9.06 5.52
CA ASP A 44 -16.33 -7.65 5.59
C ASP A 44 -16.83 -7.13 4.24
N GLY A 45 -16.88 -7.98 3.20
CA GLY A 45 -17.18 -7.56 1.83
C GLY A 45 -16.12 -6.65 1.19
N VAL A 46 -14.94 -6.52 1.81
CA VAL A 46 -13.87 -5.63 1.33
C VAL A 46 -13.03 -6.35 0.28
N SER A 47 -12.86 -5.71 -0.86
CA SER A 47 -11.98 -6.15 -1.93
C SER A 47 -11.11 -5.00 -2.39
N ASN A 48 -9.82 -5.27 -2.63
CA ASN A 48 -8.87 -4.33 -3.22
C ASN A 48 -8.49 -3.14 -2.34
N GLU A 49 -8.67 -3.23 -1.02
CA GLU A 49 -8.30 -2.13 -0.13
C GLU A 49 -6.79 -1.86 -0.25
N ILE A 50 -6.43 -0.64 -0.63
CA ILE A 50 -5.02 -0.24 -0.73
C ILE A 50 -4.65 0.60 0.49
N SER A 51 -3.67 0.11 1.26
CA SER A 51 -3.17 0.82 2.42
C SER A 51 -1.65 0.80 2.51
N ILE A 52 -1.10 1.75 3.27
CA ILE A 52 0.33 1.98 3.38
C ILE A 52 0.68 2.25 4.84
N THR A 53 1.80 1.68 5.27
CA THR A 53 2.49 2.09 6.50
C THR A 53 3.79 2.76 6.11
N ASN A 54 4.06 3.96 6.64
CA ASN A 54 5.28 4.70 6.33
C ASN A 54 6.34 4.60 7.44
N GLY A 55 6.14 3.74 8.44
CA GLY A 55 7.08 3.57 9.54
C GLY A 55 7.17 4.74 10.54
N TYR A 56 6.31 5.74 10.39
CA TYR A 56 6.14 6.88 11.30
C TYR A 56 4.68 7.32 11.32
N PRO A 57 4.25 8.06 12.35
CA PRO A 57 2.96 8.74 12.33
C PRO A 57 2.97 9.94 11.37
N PHE A 58 1.96 10.04 10.50
CA PHE A 58 1.78 11.15 9.57
C PHE A 58 1.46 12.47 10.30
N SER A 59 1.76 13.59 9.65
CA SER A 59 1.32 14.91 10.12
C SER A 59 -0.20 14.99 10.14
N LYS A 60 -0.76 15.66 11.17
CA LYS A 60 -2.20 15.95 11.22
C LYS A 60 -2.62 16.70 9.94
N LYS A 61 -3.79 16.35 9.40
CA LYS A 61 -4.36 16.93 8.17
C LYS A 61 -3.47 16.82 6.92
N SER A 62 -2.50 15.88 6.91
CA SER A 62 -1.70 15.61 5.71
C SER A 62 -2.29 14.45 4.89
N ASN A 63 -1.98 14.44 3.60
CA ASN A 63 -2.27 13.31 2.73
C ASN A 63 -0.97 12.61 2.37
N ALA A 64 -1.06 11.32 2.07
CA ALA A 64 0.00 10.62 1.36
C ALA A 64 -0.35 10.60 -0.13
N ASN A 65 0.65 10.65 -0.99
CA ASN A 65 0.46 10.54 -2.44
C ASN A 65 1.26 9.35 -2.95
N VAL A 66 0.67 8.58 -3.85
CA VAL A 66 1.36 7.50 -4.56
C VAL A 66 1.38 7.82 -6.05
N ASN A 67 2.59 7.88 -6.60
CA ASN A 67 2.78 8.03 -8.04
C ASN A 67 3.09 6.66 -8.64
N VAL A 68 2.32 6.24 -9.65
CA VAL A 68 2.50 4.98 -10.39
C VAL A 68 2.58 5.31 -11.87
N GLY A 69 3.79 5.25 -12.45
CA GLY A 69 4.03 5.84 -13.77
C GLY A 69 3.68 7.32 -13.78
N ASN A 70 2.77 7.73 -14.68
CA ASN A 70 2.28 9.11 -14.82
C ASN A 70 1.02 9.39 -13.98
N ALA A 71 0.44 8.37 -13.32
CA ALA A 71 -0.76 8.54 -12.52
C ALA A 71 -0.41 8.87 -11.06
N GLN A 72 -1.23 9.70 -10.43
CA GLN A 72 -1.11 10.08 -9.02
C GLN A 72 -2.39 9.74 -8.27
N PHE A 73 -2.23 9.10 -7.11
CA PHE A 73 -3.31 8.67 -6.23
C PHE A 73 -3.13 9.30 -4.85
N LYS A 74 -4.24 9.79 -4.28
CA LYS A 74 -4.26 10.44 -2.97
C LYS A 74 -4.76 9.47 -1.91
N PHE A 75 -4.11 9.50 -0.76
CA PHE A 75 -4.41 8.66 0.40
C PHE A 75 -4.70 9.56 1.60
N GLU A 76 -5.75 9.22 2.33
CA GLU A 76 -6.05 9.82 3.64
C GLU A 76 -5.11 9.22 4.68
N THR A 77 -4.69 10.02 5.66
CA THR A 77 -3.74 9.56 6.70
C THR A 77 -4.39 9.56 8.08
N LYS A 78 -4.14 8.49 8.86
CA LYS A 78 -4.49 8.41 10.28
C LYS A 78 -3.42 7.63 11.03
N GLY A 79 -2.82 8.28 12.02
CA GLY A 79 -1.72 7.66 12.77
C GLY A 79 -0.58 7.28 11.83
N LYS A 80 -0.24 5.98 11.78
CA LYS A 80 0.84 5.43 10.93
C LYS A 80 0.35 4.92 9.56
N PHE A 81 -0.95 4.93 9.33
CA PHE A 81 -1.57 4.37 8.14
C PHE A 81 -2.00 5.46 7.17
N ALA A 82 -1.94 5.13 5.89
CA ALA A 82 -2.59 5.86 4.83
C ALA A 82 -3.42 4.88 3.98
N TRP A 83 -4.65 5.25 3.62
CA TRP A 83 -5.53 4.39 2.81
C TRP A 83 -6.26 5.18 1.73
N MET A 84 -6.69 4.47 0.70
CA MET A 84 -7.67 4.98 -0.26
C MET A 84 -9.08 4.77 0.27
N THR A 85 -10.00 5.67 -0.06
CA THR A 85 -11.40 5.62 0.42
C THR A 85 -12.41 5.28 -0.67
N GLY A 86 -11.97 5.13 -1.93
CA GLY A 86 -12.84 4.90 -3.07
C GLY A 86 -12.42 3.69 -3.93
N LEU A 87 -13.35 2.75 -4.11
CA LEU A 87 -13.14 1.53 -4.90
C LEU A 87 -12.70 1.81 -6.34
N ASP A 88 -13.29 2.81 -6.99
CA ASP A 88 -12.93 3.16 -8.38
C ASP A 88 -11.46 3.57 -8.50
N ASP A 89 -10.96 4.34 -7.53
CA ASP A 89 -9.58 4.80 -7.53
C ASP A 89 -8.62 3.67 -7.13
N GLU A 90 -9.01 2.77 -6.23
CA GLU A 90 -8.26 1.54 -5.93
C GLU A 90 -8.11 0.67 -7.18
N LEU A 91 -9.20 0.46 -7.94
CA LEU A 91 -9.16 -0.29 -9.18
C LEU A 91 -8.32 0.40 -10.25
N LYS A 92 -8.36 1.74 -10.36
CA LYS A 92 -7.47 2.49 -11.26
C LYS A 92 -6.01 2.31 -10.85
N MET A 93 -5.69 2.40 -9.56
CA MET A 93 -4.33 2.23 -9.05
C MET A 93 -3.81 0.81 -9.29
N ILE A 94 -4.60 -0.23 -9.03
CA ILE A 94 -4.22 -1.62 -9.32
C ILE A 94 -3.93 -1.81 -10.80
N ARG A 95 -4.77 -1.26 -11.70
CA ARG A 95 -4.52 -1.33 -13.15
C ARG A 95 -3.23 -0.61 -13.53
N ALA A 96 -2.94 0.55 -12.93
CA ALA A 96 -1.69 1.25 -13.14
C ALA A 96 -0.49 0.44 -12.64
N MET A 97 -0.59 -0.16 -11.45
CA MET A 97 0.48 -0.94 -10.85
C MET A 97 0.81 -2.20 -11.65
N LYS A 98 -0.19 -2.84 -12.26
CA LYS A 98 0.02 -4.00 -13.17
C LYS A 98 0.80 -3.66 -14.44
N LYS A 99 0.83 -2.38 -14.84
CA LYS A 99 1.45 -1.90 -16.09
C LYS A 99 2.75 -1.12 -15.87
N ALA A 100 3.10 -0.83 -14.63
CA ALA A 100 4.24 0.00 -14.28
C ALA A 100 5.33 -0.83 -13.60
N ASN A 101 6.57 -0.32 -13.63
CA ASN A 101 7.72 -0.98 -13.00
C ASN A 101 8.00 -0.48 -11.59
N LYS A 102 7.57 0.75 -11.25
CA LYS A 102 7.87 1.40 -9.99
C LYS A 102 6.69 2.25 -9.49
N ALA A 103 6.59 2.37 -8.17
CA ALA A 103 5.73 3.33 -7.50
C ALA A 103 6.54 4.19 -6.53
N HIS A 104 6.09 5.43 -6.31
CA HIS A 104 6.68 6.34 -5.32
C HIS A 104 5.63 6.75 -4.30
N VAL A 105 5.85 6.41 -3.03
CA VAL A 105 5.02 6.89 -1.92
C VAL A 105 5.65 8.13 -1.33
N ILE A 106 4.89 9.23 -1.31
CA ILE A 106 5.31 10.52 -0.78
C ILE A 106 4.45 10.83 0.44
N GLY A 107 5.10 11.15 1.55
CA GLY A 107 4.41 11.45 2.81
C GLY A 107 5.15 12.51 3.63
N LYS A 108 4.48 12.97 4.70
CA LYS A 108 5.05 13.88 5.69
C LYS A 108 4.83 13.33 7.09
N SER A 109 5.91 13.13 7.83
CA SER A 109 5.84 12.70 9.23
C SER A 109 5.26 13.80 10.14
N SER A 110 4.77 13.42 11.31
CA SER A 110 4.30 14.35 12.34
C SER A 110 5.39 15.34 12.79
N ARG A 111 6.66 14.97 12.65
CA ARG A 111 7.83 15.81 12.91
C ARG A 111 8.25 16.70 11.73
N GLY A 112 7.44 16.75 10.66
CA GLY A 112 7.67 17.65 9.53
C GLY A 112 8.53 17.07 8.39
N ASN A 113 9.23 15.95 8.59
CA ASN A 113 10.06 15.34 7.55
C ASN A 113 9.22 14.86 6.36
N LYS A 114 9.60 15.29 5.15
CA LYS A 114 9.05 14.76 3.90
C LYS A 114 9.83 13.50 3.52
N THR A 115 9.12 12.45 3.12
CA THR A 115 9.75 11.21 2.64
C THR A 115 9.29 10.86 1.24
N ARG A 116 10.14 10.09 0.54
CA ARG A 116 9.82 9.49 -0.75
C ARG A 116 10.36 8.05 -0.78
N ASP A 117 9.45 7.10 -0.87
CA ASP A 117 9.77 5.68 -0.87
C ASP A 117 9.51 5.09 -2.24
N THR A 118 10.51 4.41 -2.79
CA THR A 118 10.44 3.78 -4.11
C THR A 118 10.17 2.28 -3.94
N TYR A 119 9.08 1.82 -4.54
CA TYR A 119 8.70 0.41 -4.59
C TYR A 119 8.94 -0.13 -6.00
N SER A 120 9.50 -1.33 -6.09
CA SER A 120 9.45 -2.12 -7.32
C SER A 120 8.05 -2.72 -7.45
N LEU A 121 7.50 -2.70 -8.66
CA LEU A 121 6.22 -3.35 -8.99
C LEU A 121 6.41 -4.69 -9.70
N MET A 122 7.66 -5.13 -9.87
CA MET A 122 7.97 -6.47 -10.35
C MET A 122 7.39 -7.52 -9.40
N GLY A 123 6.62 -8.46 -9.95
CA GLY A 123 5.90 -9.48 -9.18
C GLY A 123 4.57 -9.02 -8.56
N PHE A 124 4.17 -7.75 -8.73
CA PHE A 124 2.89 -7.25 -8.19
C PHE A 124 1.69 -8.03 -8.72
N THR A 125 1.63 -8.23 -10.04
CA THR A 125 0.49 -8.91 -10.70
C THR A 125 0.28 -10.32 -10.14
N ASP A 126 1.36 -11.07 -9.94
CA ASP A 126 1.30 -12.45 -9.44
C ASP A 126 0.89 -12.49 -7.97
N ALA A 127 1.50 -11.65 -7.12
CA ALA A 127 1.14 -11.56 -5.71
C ALA A 127 -0.33 -11.11 -5.51
N TYR A 128 -0.78 -10.10 -6.27
CA TYR A 128 -2.16 -9.63 -6.26
C TYR A 128 -3.14 -10.73 -6.66
N ASN A 129 -2.87 -11.43 -7.77
CA ASN A 129 -3.75 -12.49 -8.26
C ASN A 129 -3.79 -13.69 -7.30
N SER A 130 -2.65 -14.05 -6.70
CA SER A 130 -2.54 -15.09 -5.69
C SER A 130 -3.34 -14.74 -4.43
N ALA A 131 -3.17 -13.53 -3.89
CA ALA A 131 -3.90 -13.06 -2.71
C ALA A 131 -5.41 -13.02 -2.97
N LYS A 132 -5.82 -12.51 -4.14
CA LYS A 132 -7.22 -12.51 -4.56
C LYS A 132 -7.79 -13.93 -4.64
N LYS A 133 -7.06 -14.88 -5.25
CA LYS A 133 -7.49 -16.28 -5.37
C LYS A 133 -7.63 -16.94 -4.00
N ASN A 134 -6.69 -16.70 -3.08
CA ASN A 134 -6.71 -17.28 -1.74
C ASN A 134 -7.90 -16.82 -0.88
N CYS A 135 -8.50 -15.67 -1.21
CA CYS A 135 -9.69 -15.12 -0.57
C CYS A 135 -10.91 -15.09 -1.51
N LYS A 136 -10.89 -15.83 -2.62
CA LYS A 136 -12.12 -16.16 -3.34
C LYS A 136 -12.89 -17.20 -2.52
N LYS A 137 -14.20 -16.98 -2.40
CA LYS A 137 -15.14 -17.99 -1.93
C LYS A 137 -15.11 -19.20 -2.87
#